data_AF-A0AAD5FUS5-F1
#
_entry.id   AF-A0AAD5FUS5-F1
#
_cell.length_a   1.000
_cell.length_b   1.000
_cell.length_c   1.000
_cell.angle_alpha   90.00
_cell.angle_beta   90.00
_cell.angle_gamma   90.00
#
_symmetry.space_group_name_H-M   'P 1'
#
loop_
_entity.id
_entity.type
_entity.pdbx_description
1 polymer ?
#
loop_
_entity_poly.entity_id
_entity_poly.type
_entity_poly.pdbx_seq_one_letter_code
_entity_poly.pdbx_strand_id
1 'polypeptide(L)'
;MFSQRVKVFQKVVCYFRSDLDWEPTPVSFIPVMDDVNPSARFVIVSLNNHMASAIKCQYYFSDKWMMFSEITFQSDTAMYNTTLAPPNTSATLNTSTEKNPYHKVDDSNTRILIGCLVAIIFILVAIIVIILWRQVWQKVLEK
;
A
#
# COMPACT_ATOMS: atom_id res chain seq x y z
N MET A 1 -5.45 20.51 -17.73
CA MET A 1 -6.24 19.39 -17.20
C MET A 1 -7.59 19.21 -17.92
N PHE A 2 -8.40 20.26 -18.17
CA PHE A 2 -9.69 20.08 -18.85
C PHE A 2 -9.62 19.47 -20.26
N SER A 3 -8.60 19.81 -21.06
CA SER A 3 -8.41 19.22 -22.40
C SER A 3 -8.13 17.70 -22.38
N GLN A 4 -7.70 17.17 -21.23
CA GLN A 4 -7.40 15.74 -21.04
C GLN A 4 -8.54 14.99 -20.34
N ARG A 5 -9.68 15.66 -20.09
CA ARG A 5 -10.83 15.08 -19.38
C ARG A 5 -10.47 14.53 -17.99
N VAL A 6 -9.57 15.23 -17.30
CA VAL A 6 -9.21 14.95 -15.91
C VAL A 6 -10.03 15.88 -15.03
N LYS A 7 -10.85 15.32 -14.14
CA LYS A 7 -11.62 16.06 -13.14
C LYS A 7 -11.46 15.45 -11.75
N VAL A 8 -11.71 16.27 -10.73
CA VAL A 8 -11.88 15.81 -9.34
C VAL A 8 -13.06 14.83 -9.30
N PHE A 9 -12.98 13.81 -8.44
CA PHE A 9 -14.04 12.83 -8.25
C PHE A 9 -15.39 13.49 -7.92
N GLN A 10 -16.51 12.90 -8.34
CA GLN A 10 -17.85 13.44 -8.06
C GLN A 10 -18.38 13.12 -6.68
N LYS A 11 -17.88 12.05 -6.09
CA LYS A 11 -18.28 11.56 -4.79
C LYS A 11 -17.16 10.68 -4.26
N VAL A 12 -16.99 10.70 -2.95
CA VAL A 12 -16.23 9.68 -2.23
C VAL A 12 -17.11 9.05 -1.16
N VAL A 13 -17.00 7.74 -1.01
CA VAL A 13 -17.67 6.97 0.04
C VAL A 13 -16.61 6.21 0.81
N CYS A 14 -16.44 6.52 2.09
CA CYS A 14 -15.46 5.89 2.96
C CYS A 14 -16.15 4.96 3.95
N TYR A 15 -15.66 3.73 4.02
CA TYR A 15 -16.04 2.71 4.98
C TYR A 15 -14.94 2.58 6.02
N PHE A 16 -15.36 2.35 7.25
CA PHE A 16 -14.47 2.22 8.39
C PHE A 16 -14.56 0.79 8.92
N ARG A 17 -13.45 0.30 9.45
CA ARG A 17 -13.39 -0.98 10.13
C ARG A 17 -12.54 -0.81 11.36
N SER A 18 -13.11 -1.13 12.52
CA SER A 18 -12.38 -1.20 13.80
C SER A 18 -11.94 -2.63 14.11
N ASP A 19 -12.83 -3.60 13.89
CA ASP A 19 -12.62 -5.02 14.20
C ASP A 19 -12.54 -5.86 12.91
N LEU A 20 -13.36 -6.91 12.78
CA LEU A 20 -13.35 -7.84 11.65
C LEU A 20 -14.16 -7.33 10.45
N ASP A 21 -15.35 -6.77 10.72
CA ASP A 21 -16.30 -6.36 9.69
C ASP A 21 -16.25 -4.86 9.38
N TRP A 22 -16.59 -4.52 8.14
CA TRP A 22 -16.77 -3.12 7.74
C TRP A 22 -18.05 -2.56 8.36
N GLU A 23 -17.98 -1.35 8.89
CA GLU A 23 -19.13 -0.66 9.44
C GLU A 23 -20.22 -0.45 8.38
N PRO A 24 -21.50 -0.63 8.74
CA PRO A 24 -22.61 -0.56 7.79
C PRO A 24 -22.92 0.86 7.34
N THR A 25 -22.49 1.87 8.10
CA THR A 25 -22.77 3.29 7.86
C THR A 25 -21.51 3.99 7.30
N PRO A 26 -21.38 4.13 5.97
CA PRO A 26 -20.25 4.84 5.39
C PRO A 26 -20.40 6.35 5.51
N VAL A 27 -19.28 7.06 5.49
CA VAL A 27 -19.25 8.52 5.32
C VAL A 27 -19.19 8.84 3.83
N SER A 28 -20.12 9.65 3.34
CA SER A 28 -20.12 10.13 1.96
C SER A 28 -19.86 11.62 1.88
N PHE A 29 -19.01 12.02 0.95
CA PHE A 29 -18.68 13.42 0.68
C PHE A 29 -18.78 13.73 -0.81
N ILE A 30 -19.33 14.90 -1.12
CA ILE A 30 -19.48 15.41 -2.49
C ILE A 30 -18.68 16.71 -2.56
N PRO A 31 -17.55 16.75 -3.30
CA PRO A 31 -16.77 17.97 -3.45
C PRO A 31 -17.52 19.00 -4.29
N VAL A 32 -17.25 20.28 -4.01
CA VAL A 32 -17.73 21.38 -4.85
C VAL A 32 -17.00 21.32 -6.19
N MET A 33 -17.77 21.16 -7.26
CA MET A 33 -17.25 21.18 -8.62
C MET A 33 -16.89 22.61 -9.00
N ASP A 34 -15.64 22.83 -9.34
CA ASP A 34 -15.21 24.04 -10.02
C ASP A 34 -14.69 23.62 -11.40
N ASP A 35 -15.51 23.90 -12.42
CA ASP A 35 -15.21 23.64 -13.83
C ASP A 35 -14.50 24.83 -14.50
N VAL A 36 -14.22 25.90 -13.75
CA VAL A 36 -13.55 27.10 -14.25
C VAL A 36 -12.03 26.97 -14.09
N ASN A 37 -11.56 26.44 -12.96
CA ASN A 37 -10.12 26.34 -12.66
C ASN A 37 -9.56 24.91 -12.87
N PRO A 38 -8.67 24.69 -13.87
CA PRO A 38 -8.06 23.38 -14.15
C PRO A 38 -6.94 22.98 -13.18
N SER A 39 -6.60 23.82 -12.21
CA SER A 39 -5.47 23.57 -11.32
C SER A 39 -5.74 22.41 -10.38
N ALA A 40 -4.67 21.66 -10.05
CA ALA A 40 -4.73 20.66 -8.99
C ALA A 40 -5.02 21.36 -7.65
N ARG A 41 -5.80 20.70 -6.79
CA ARG A 41 -6.22 21.26 -5.51
C ARG A 41 -6.33 20.18 -4.44
N PHE A 42 -6.15 20.58 -3.19
CA PHE A 42 -6.43 19.73 -2.04
C PHE A 42 -7.95 19.65 -1.82
N VAL A 43 -8.45 18.44 -1.65
CA VAL A 43 -9.86 18.18 -1.32
C VAL A 43 -9.89 17.59 0.08
N ILE A 44 -10.43 18.35 1.03
CA ILE A 44 -10.55 17.91 2.43
C ILE A 44 -11.87 17.16 2.59
N VAL A 45 -11.77 15.91 3.05
CA VAL A 45 -12.93 15.04 3.32
C VAL A 45 -13.05 14.87 4.83
N SER A 46 -14.09 15.43 5.42
CA SER A 46 -14.36 15.26 6.85
C SER A 46 -14.83 13.83 7.13
N LEU A 47 -14.03 13.07 7.88
CA LEU A 47 -14.33 11.69 8.28
C LEU A 47 -15.09 11.59 9.62
N ASN A 48 -15.55 12.74 10.16
CA ASN A 48 -16.36 12.85 11.37
C ASN A 48 -15.79 12.13 12.60
N ASN A 49 -14.46 12.13 12.76
CA ASN A 49 -13.77 11.50 13.88
C ASN A 49 -14.14 10.01 14.08
N HIS A 50 -14.48 9.29 13.00
CA HIS A 50 -14.68 7.84 13.08
C HIS A 50 -13.41 7.15 13.57
N MET A 51 -13.55 6.34 14.62
CA MET A 51 -12.47 5.48 15.10
C MET A 51 -12.43 4.24 14.21
N ALA A 52 -11.25 3.93 13.66
CA ALA A 52 -11.07 2.80 12.77
C ALA A 52 -9.62 2.32 12.79
N SER A 53 -9.42 1.01 12.63
CA SER A 53 -8.11 0.40 12.37
C SER A 53 -7.80 0.32 10.87
N ALA A 54 -8.83 0.33 10.02
CA ALA A 54 -8.69 0.38 8.57
C ALA A 54 -9.80 1.24 7.92
N ILE A 55 -9.45 1.88 6.80
CA ILE A 55 -10.36 2.69 6.00
C ILE A 55 -10.35 2.22 4.54
N LYS A 56 -11.52 2.23 3.90
CA LYS A 56 -11.70 1.95 2.47
C LYS A 56 -12.51 3.07 1.85
N CYS A 57 -11.88 3.89 1.03
CA CYS A 57 -12.56 4.97 0.30
C CYS A 57 -12.77 4.59 -1.17
N GLN A 58 -13.98 4.78 -1.65
CA GLN A 58 -14.41 4.56 -3.03
C GLN A 58 -14.65 5.92 -3.70
N TYR A 59 -13.81 6.26 -4.67
CA TYR A 59 -13.89 7.50 -5.43
C TYR A 59 -14.61 7.28 -6.75
N TYR A 60 -15.61 8.12 -7.04
CA TYR A 60 -16.42 8.03 -8.25
C TYR A 60 -15.95 9.05 -9.29
N PHE A 61 -15.70 8.59 -10.52
CA PHE A 61 -15.29 9.45 -11.63
C PHE A 61 -16.35 10.52 -11.94
N SER A 62 -15.89 11.75 -12.15
CA SER A 62 -16.72 12.87 -12.66
C SER A 62 -16.53 13.06 -14.17
N ASP A 63 -15.45 12.53 -14.73
CA ASP A 63 -15.10 12.59 -16.15
C ASP A 63 -14.23 11.36 -16.50
N LYS A 64 -13.67 11.32 -17.71
CA LYS A 64 -12.90 10.19 -18.25
C LYS A 64 -11.74 9.75 -17.35
N TRP A 65 -11.09 10.68 -16.67
CA TRP A 65 -9.94 10.42 -15.81
C TRP A 65 -10.04 11.17 -14.49
N MET A 66 -9.41 10.60 -13.47
CA MET A 66 -9.10 11.26 -12.20
C MET A 66 -7.64 10.96 -11.85
N MET A 67 -6.94 11.91 -11.24
CA MET A 67 -5.54 11.76 -10.84
C MET A 67 -5.37 12.15 -9.37
N PHE A 68 -4.56 11.38 -8.66
CA PHE A 68 -4.12 11.71 -7.31
C PHE A 68 -2.60 11.87 -7.32
N SER A 69 -2.09 12.95 -6.74
CA SER A 69 -0.66 13.11 -6.48
C SER A 69 -0.29 12.63 -5.08
N GLU A 70 -1.18 12.85 -4.11
CA GLU A 70 -0.95 12.58 -2.70
C GLU A 70 -2.29 12.34 -1.98
N ILE A 71 -2.26 11.48 -0.96
CA ILE A 71 -3.36 11.27 -0.03
C ILE A 71 -2.78 11.28 1.38
N THR A 72 -3.28 12.17 2.23
CA THR A 72 -2.87 12.29 3.63
C THR A 72 -4.04 12.00 4.55
N PHE A 73 -3.73 11.41 5.69
CA PHE A 73 -4.69 11.14 6.76
C PHE A 73 -4.26 11.88 8.01
N GLN A 74 -5.17 12.70 8.55
CA GLN A 74 -4.99 13.34 9.85
C GLN A 74 -5.85 12.60 10.87
N SER A 75 -5.21 11.90 11.80
CA SER A 75 -5.86 11.07 12.81
C SER A 75 -5.15 11.16 14.16
N ASP A 76 -5.92 11.02 15.24
CA ASP A 76 -5.39 10.86 16.60
C ASP A 76 -5.36 9.38 16.98
N THR A 77 -4.39 9.00 17.82
CA THR A 77 -4.27 7.62 18.32
C THR A 77 -5.33 7.37 19.39
N ALA A 78 -6.25 6.45 19.12
CA ALA A 78 -7.20 5.99 20.14
C ALA A 78 -6.45 5.22 21.25
N MET A 79 -6.58 5.66 22.50
CA MET A 79 -5.81 5.14 23.64
C MET A 79 -6.35 3.83 24.25
N TYR A 80 -7.41 3.24 23.69
CA TYR A 80 -7.93 1.96 24.16
C TYR A 80 -7.29 0.81 23.36
N ASN A 81 -6.67 -0.14 24.07
CA ASN A 81 -6.10 -1.34 23.48
C ASN A 81 -7.22 -2.20 22.86
N THR A 82 -7.50 -2.07 21.56
CA THR A 82 -8.32 -3.04 20.81
C THR A 82 -7.56 -4.34 20.52
N THR A 83 -6.63 -4.73 21.39
CA THR A 83 -6.06 -6.07 21.38
C THR A 83 -6.96 -6.95 22.24
N LEU A 84 -8.16 -7.26 21.74
CA LEU A 84 -8.88 -8.47 22.14
C LEU A 84 -8.10 -9.67 21.58
N ALA A 85 -6.94 -9.94 22.18
CA ALA A 85 -6.36 -11.27 22.12
C ALA A 85 -7.30 -12.21 22.91
N PRO A 86 -7.62 -13.41 22.41
CA PRO A 86 -8.41 -14.37 23.17
C PRO A 86 -7.71 -14.68 24.50
N PRO A 87 -8.46 -14.87 25.60
CA PRO A 87 -7.86 -15.07 26.91
C PRO A 87 -7.21 -16.45 26.98
N ASN A 88 -5.90 -16.49 26.77
CA ASN A 88 -5.11 -17.66 27.08
C ASN A 88 -4.59 -17.49 28.50
N THR A 89 -5.28 -18.14 29.43
CA THR A 89 -4.93 -18.27 30.84
C THR A 89 -3.50 -18.80 31.01
N SER A 90 -2.56 -17.97 31.48
CA SER A 90 -1.57 -18.31 32.52
C SER A 90 -0.49 -17.23 32.66
N ALA A 91 -0.52 -16.54 33.81
CA ALA A 91 0.56 -15.90 34.56
C ALA A 91 1.95 -15.76 33.91
N THR A 92 2.52 -14.54 33.92
CA THR A 92 3.50 -14.09 34.95
C THR A 92 4.02 -12.69 34.59
N LEU A 93 4.04 -11.84 35.61
CA LEU A 93 4.69 -10.53 35.75
C LEU A 93 6.11 -10.54 35.10
N ASN A 94 6.58 -9.47 34.45
CA ASN A 94 7.63 -8.59 34.98
C ASN A 94 8.13 -7.60 33.90
N THR A 95 8.53 -6.42 34.37
CA THR A 95 9.54 -5.49 33.84
C THR A 95 9.20 -4.56 32.67
N SER A 96 9.06 -3.31 33.09
CA SER A 96 9.27 -2.02 32.43
C SER A 96 10.46 -1.89 31.47
N THR A 97 10.30 -0.91 30.57
CA THR A 97 11.29 0.01 29.99
C THR A 97 11.62 -0.17 28.50
N GLU A 98 11.47 0.95 27.79
CA GLU A 98 12.28 1.42 26.65
C GLU A 98 11.88 1.15 25.19
N LYS A 99 11.41 2.25 24.58
CA LYS A 99 11.60 2.74 23.21
C LYS A 99 12.67 2.01 22.37
N ASN A 100 12.22 1.34 21.30
CA ASN A 100 12.78 1.49 19.94
C ASN A 100 11.92 0.70 18.93
N PRO A 101 11.21 1.34 17.97
CA PRO A 101 10.50 0.64 16.91
C PRO A 101 11.34 0.58 15.62
N TYR A 102 12.66 0.47 15.74
CA TYR A 102 13.54 0.20 14.61
C TYR A 102 14.16 -1.17 14.82
N HIS A 103 14.16 -2.00 13.77
CA HIS A 103 14.77 -3.34 13.73
C HIS A 103 13.87 -4.53 14.11
N LYS A 104 12.72 -4.68 13.44
CA LYS A 104 12.04 -5.99 13.25
C LYS A 104 11.57 -6.25 11.81
N VAL A 105 12.20 -5.62 10.83
CA VAL A 105 11.84 -5.77 9.41
C VAL A 105 13.01 -6.31 8.56
N ASP A 106 14.21 -6.41 9.12
CA ASP A 106 15.42 -6.65 8.31
C ASP A 106 15.72 -8.14 8.08
N ASP A 107 15.30 -9.06 8.94
CA ASP A 107 15.64 -10.49 8.77
C ASP A 107 14.86 -11.17 7.63
N SER A 108 13.55 -10.92 7.51
CA SER A 108 12.74 -11.55 6.47
C SER A 108 13.03 -10.95 5.09
N ASN A 109 13.14 -9.63 4.99
CA ASN A 109 13.44 -8.97 3.72
C ASN A 109 14.85 -9.30 3.23
N THR A 110 15.85 -9.33 4.11
CA THR A 110 17.22 -9.70 3.72
C THR A 110 17.31 -11.15 3.25
N ARG A 111 16.60 -12.08 3.91
CA ARG A 111 16.54 -13.50 3.50
C ARG A 111 15.83 -13.70 2.15
N ILE A 112 14.82 -12.89 1.84
CA ILE A 112 14.13 -12.93 0.54
C ILE A 112 15.04 -12.31 -0.54
N LEU A 113 15.67 -11.18 -0.26
CA LEU A 113 16.57 -10.50 -1.19
C LEU A 113 17.79 -11.36 -1.56
N ILE A 114 18.43 -12.02 -0.59
CA ILE A 114 19.55 -12.92 -0.86
C ILE A 114 19.11 -14.11 -1.73
N GLY A 115 17.91 -14.66 -1.49
CA GLY A 115 17.35 -15.76 -2.28
C GLY A 115 17.11 -15.34 -3.74
N CYS A 116 16.52 -14.17 -3.95
CA CYS A 116 16.33 -13.62 -5.29
C CYS A 116 17.67 -13.37 -6.00
N LEU A 117 18.68 -12.84 -5.30
CA LEU A 117 19.98 -12.52 -5.87
C LEU A 117 20.72 -13.78 -6.32
N VAL A 118 20.70 -14.84 -5.51
CA VAL A 118 21.27 -16.15 -5.88
C VAL A 118 20.56 -16.73 -7.10
N ALA A 119 19.21 -16.72 -7.14
CA ALA A 119 18.45 -17.23 -8.27
C ALA A 119 18.78 -16.51 -9.59
N ILE A 120 18.90 -15.17 -9.56
CA ILE A 120 19.27 -14.36 -10.72
C ILE A 120 20.68 -14.73 -11.22
N ILE A 121 21.65 -14.87 -10.32
CA ILE A 121 23.03 -15.26 -10.68
C ILE A 121 23.03 -16.64 -11.36
N PHE A 122 22.33 -17.64 -10.80
CA PHE A 122 22.24 -18.97 -11.40
C PHE A 122 21.63 -18.93 -12.81
N ILE A 123 20.56 -18.16 -13.01
CA ILE A 123 19.92 -17.99 -14.32
C ILE A 123 20.88 -17.35 -15.32
N LEU A 124 21.59 -16.29 -14.92
CA LEU A 124 22.57 -15.62 -15.78
C LEU A 124 23.69 -16.56 -16.20
N VAL A 125 24.25 -17.34 -15.28
CA VAL A 125 25.30 -18.33 -15.58
C VAL A 125 24.79 -19.38 -16.56
N ALA A 126 23.58 -19.90 -16.36
CA ALA A 126 22.99 -20.88 -17.28
C ALA A 126 22.83 -20.31 -18.70
N ILE A 127 22.34 -19.07 -18.83
CA ILE A 127 22.21 -18.40 -20.13
C ILE A 127 23.58 -18.23 -20.80
N ILE A 128 24.60 -17.79 -20.07
CA ILE A 128 25.96 -17.63 -20.60
C ILE A 128 26.51 -18.97 -21.10
N VAL A 129 26.35 -20.05 -20.32
CA VAL A 129 26.79 -21.40 -20.73
C VAL A 129 26.05 -21.85 -21.98
N ILE A 130 24.74 -21.62 -22.08
CA ILE A 130 23.94 -21.96 -23.28
C ILE A 130 24.43 -21.17 -24.50
N ILE A 131 24.73 -19.88 -24.35
CA ILE A 131 25.26 -19.03 -25.44
C ILE A 131 26.64 -19.55 -25.87
N LEU A 132 27.56 -19.78 -24.94
CA LEU A 132 28.89 -20.30 -25.24
C LEU A 132 28.82 -21.68 -25.89
N TRP A 133 27.96 -22.57 -25.40
CA TRP A 133 27.75 -23.89 -25.99
C TRP A 133 27.26 -23.79 -27.43
N ARG A 134 26.26 -22.94 -27.69
CA ARG A 134 25.78 -22.67 -29.04
C ARG A 134 26.87 -22.06 -29.93
N GLN A 135 27.66 -21.12 -29.41
CA GLN A 135 28.76 -20.50 -30.15
C GLN A 135 29.85 -21.52 -30.49
N VAL A 136 30.23 -22.41 -29.57
CA VAL A 136 31.19 -23.48 -29.81
C VAL A 136 30.68 -24.46 -30.86
N TRP A 137 29.40 -24.84 -30.80
CA TRP A 137 28.80 -25.74 -31.78
C TRP A 137 28.73 -25.13 -33.19
N GLN A 138 28.42 -23.82 -33.28
CA GLN A 138 28.48 -23.09 -34.55
C GLN A 138 29.91 -23.02 -35.09
N LYS A 139 30.90 -22.72 -34.22
CA LYS A 139 32.33 -22.69 -34.61
C LYS A 139 32.89 -24.04 -35.04
N VAL A 140 32.36 -25.14 -34.49
CA VAL A 140 32.78 -26.51 -34.86
C VAL A 140 32.12 -27.00 -36.16
N LEU A 141 30.92 -26.49 -36.50
CA LEU A 141 30.23 -26.80 -37.76
C LEU A 141 30.71 -25.98 -38.97
N GLU A 142 31.41 -24.87 -38.75
CA GLU A 142 32.01 -24.03 -39.82
C GLU A 142 33.40 -24.50 -40.27
N LYS A 143 33.82 -25.73 -39.92
CA LYS A 143 35.09 -26.33 -40.34
C LYS A 143 34.86 -27.66 -41.04
#